data_AF-A0A2D0MXC0-F1
#
_entry.id   AF-A0A2D0MXC0-F1
#
_cell.length_a   1.000
_cell.length_b   1.000
_cell.length_c   1.000
_cell.angle_alpha   90.00
_cell.angle_beta   90.00
_cell.angle_gamma   90.00
#
_symmetry.space_group_name_H-M   'P 1'
#
loop_
_entity.id
_entity.type
_entity.pdbx_description
1 polymer ?
#
loop_
_entity_poly.entity_id
_entity_poly.type
_entity_poly.pdbx_seq_one_letter_code
_entity_poly.pdbx_strand_id
1 'polypeptide(L)'
;MAKRQRKGFQPTIASSADQDKIEELARQLKEEKQPKVKEEPEEEPKVEKQETVRITIDIPTGFHKELKRATKMMGQTLKGYFLYLARQDIERKKERGDL
;
A
#
# COMPACT_ATOMS: atom_id res chain seq x y z
N MET A 1 1.63 -2.77 51.04
CA MET A 1 1.36 -2.33 49.64
C MET A 1 0.40 -3.33 49.00
N ALA A 2 -0.82 -2.93 48.68
CA ALA A 2 -1.83 -3.84 48.12
C ALA A 2 -1.57 -4.10 46.62
N LYS A 3 -1.34 -5.36 46.24
CA LYS A 3 -1.16 -5.77 44.84
C LYS A 3 -2.53 -5.78 44.15
N ARG A 4 -2.74 -4.88 43.17
CA ARG A 4 -3.92 -4.92 42.28
C ARG A 4 -3.74 -6.05 41.27
N GLN A 5 -4.52 -7.12 41.40
CA GLN A 5 -4.67 -8.14 40.35
C GLN A 5 -5.52 -7.57 39.21
N ARG A 6 -5.02 -7.66 37.96
CA ARG A 6 -5.82 -7.36 36.77
C ARG A 6 -6.75 -8.54 36.49
N LYS A 7 -8.06 -8.27 36.35
CA LYS A 7 -9.05 -9.29 35.96
C LYS A 7 -8.73 -9.78 34.54
N GLY A 8 -8.62 -11.09 34.35
CA GLY A 8 -8.40 -11.71 33.04
C GLY A 8 -9.61 -11.50 32.13
N PHE A 9 -9.35 -11.31 30.84
CA PHE A 9 -10.39 -11.19 29.80
C PHE A 9 -11.10 -12.54 29.63
N GLN A 10 -12.43 -12.54 29.79
CA GLN A 10 -13.28 -13.68 29.45
C GLN A 10 -14.03 -13.35 28.16
N PRO A 11 -13.92 -14.16 27.10
CA PRO A 11 -14.70 -13.95 25.89
C PRO A 11 -16.18 -14.22 26.19
N THR A 12 -17.02 -13.20 26.06
CA THR A 12 -18.47 -13.35 26.09
C THR A 12 -18.93 -13.91 24.74
N ILE A 13 -19.55 -15.07 24.76
CA ILE A 13 -20.18 -15.68 23.58
C ILE A 13 -21.43 -14.85 23.28
N ALA A 14 -21.46 -14.20 22.12
CA ALA A 14 -22.61 -13.40 21.67
C ALA A 14 -23.84 -14.30 21.52
N SER A 15 -25.01 -13.81 21.95
CA SER A 15 -26.27 -14.54 21.82
C SER A 15 -26.77 -14.47 20.38
N SER A 16 -27.63 -15.41 19.96
CA SER A 16 -28.24 -15.40 18.63
C SER A 16 -29.00 -14.09 18.33
N ALA A 17 -29.54 -13.43 19.35
CA ALA A 17 -30.23 -12.14 19.22
C ALA A 17 -29.30 -10.97 18.83
N ASP A 18 -27.98 -11.11 19.00
CA ASP A 18 -26.99 -10.14 18.55
C ASP A 18 -26.61 -10.36 17.09
N GLN A 19 -26.75 -11.59 16.57
CA GLN A 19 -26.52 -11.90 15.15
C GLN A 19 -27.64 -11.35 14.27
N ASP A 20 -28.90 -11.46 14.72
CA ASP A 20 -30.06 -10.95 13.99
C ASP A 20 -29.98 -9.42 13.78
N LYS A 21 -29.51 -8.67 14.79
CA LYS A 21 -29.29 -7.21 14.71
C LYS A 21 -28.18 -6.84 13.73
N ILE A 22 -27.15 -7.66 13.62
CA ILE A 22 -26.04 -7.44 12.69
C ILE A 22 -26.51 -7.68 11.25
N GLU A 23 -27.35 -8.69 11.01
CA GLU A 23 -27.94 -8.94 9.70
C GLU A 23 -28.90 -7.83 9.25
N GLU A 24 -29.69 -7.29 10.19
CA GLU A 24 -30.60 -6.18 9.91
C GLU A 24 -29.85 -4.88 9.57
N LEU A 25 -28.76 -4.56 10.30
CA LEU A 25 -27.84 -3.47 9.98
C LEU A 25 -27.18 -3.65 8.61
N ALA A 26 -26.79 -4.87 8.25
CA ALA A 26 -26.17 -5.16 6.96
C ALA A 26 -27.14 -5.00 5.78
N ARG A 27 -28.46 -5.17 5.99
CA ARG A 27 -29.50 -4.90 4.97
C ARG A 27 -29.71 -3.39 4.78
N GLN A 28 -29.82 -2.64 5.87
CA GLN A 28 -30.00 -1.18 5.81
C GLN A 28 -28.86 -0.49 5.04
N LEU A 29 -27.61 -0.89 5.28
CA LEU A 29 -26.43 -0.34 4.59
C LEU A 29 -26.36 -0.67 3.09
N LYS A 30 -27.03 -1.74 2.65
CA LYS A 30 -27.11 -2.10 1.21
C LYS A 30 -28.22 -1.32 0.50
N GLU A 31 -29.32 -1.01 1.19
CA GLU A 31 -30.44 -0.27 0.63
C GLU A 31 -30.15 1.24 0.54
N GLU A 32 -29.33 1.80 1.43
CA GLU A 32 -28.98 3.23 1.44
C GLU A 32 -27.94 3.66 0.39
N LYS A 33 -27.32 2.71 -0.33
CA LYS A 33 -26.27 3.00 -1.32
C LYS A 33 -26.75 2.82 -2.76
N GLN A 34 -27.79 3.53 -3.20
CA GLN A 34 -27.91 3.91 -4.62
C GLN A 34 -28.66 5.24 -4.80
N PRO A 35 -27.95 6.29 -5.25
CA PRO A 35 -28.38 7.04 -6.41
C PRO A 35 -27.53 6.60 -7.59
N LYS A 36 -28.20 6.14 -8.66
CA LYS A 36 -27.58 5.95 -9.98
C LYS A 36 -27.00 7.28 -10.43
N VAL A 37 -25.69 7.44 -10.29
CA VAL A 37 -24.95 8.50 -10.98
C VAL A 37 -25.07 8.18 -12.47
N LYS A 38 -25.73 9.07 -13.22
CA LYS A 38 -25.69 9.03 -14.68
C LYS A 38 -24.23 9.22 -15.07
N GLU A 39 -23.61 8.17 -15.58
CA GLU A 39 -22.31 8.23 -16.23
C GLU A 39 -22.46 9.09 -17.49
N GLU A 40 -22.21 10.39 -17.36
CA GLU A 40 -21.76 11.19 -18.49
C GLU A 40 -20.46 10.53 -18.99
N PRO A 41 -20.21 10.43 -20.30
CA PRO A 41 -18.98 9.84 -20.79
C PRO A 41 -17.84 10.76 -20.37
N GLU A 42 -17.18 10.40 -19.25
CA GLU A 42 -15.87 10.94 -18.91
C GLU A 42 -14.98 10.71 -20.12
N GLU A 43 -14.49 11.80 -20.72
CA GLU A 43 -13.42 11.72 -21.70
C GLU A 43 -12.29 10.93 -21.03
N GLU A 44 -12.08 9.70 -21.48
CA GLU A 44 -10.99 8.86 -21.01
C GLU A 44 -9.72 9.70 -21.09
N PRO A 45 -8.98 9.91 -19.97
CA PRO A 45 -7.72 10.62 -20.06
C PRO A 45 -6.88 9.83 -21.06
N LYS A 46 -6.41 10.49 -22.13
CA LYS A 46 -5.49 9.91 -23.11
C LYS A 46 -4.36 9.25 -22.32
N VAL A 47 -4.48 7.94 -22.12
CA VAL A 47 -3.43 7.14 -21.50
C VAL A 47 -2.38 7.06 -22.58
N GLU A 48 -1.46 8.02 -22.59
CA GLU A 48 -0.17 7.85 -23.25
C GLU A 48 0.32 6.48 -22.78
N LYS A 49 0.42 5.54 -23.72
CA LYS A 49 0.88 4.19 -23.41
C LYS A 49 2.29 4.33 -22.86
N GLN A 50 2.42 4.38 -21.53
CA GLN A 50 3.70 4.35 -20.85
C GLN A 50 4.23 2.93 -21.06
N GLU A 51 5.03 2.75 -22.10
CA GLU A 51 5.74 1.50 -22.32
C GLU A 51 6.65 1.25 -21.12
N THR A 52 6.41 0.16 -20.40
CA THR A 52 7.21 -0.22 -19.25
C THR A 52 8.14 -1.36 -19.62
N VAL A 53 9.44 -1.15 -19.46
CA VAL A 53 10.44 -2.21 -19.64
C VAL A 53 10.67 -2.90 -18.30
N ARG A 54 10.58 -4.24 -18.30
CA ARG A 54 10.89 -5.06 -17.12
C ARG A 54 12.33 -5.53 -17.22
N ILE A 55 13.07 -5.37 -16.13
CA ILE A 55 14.48 -5.78 -16.04
C ILE A 55 14.61 -6.70 -14.83
N THR A 56 15.35 -7.79 -15.01
CA THR A 56 15.76 -8.71 -13.94
C THR A 56 17.24 -8.49 -13.68
N ILE A 57 17.62 -8.39 -12.41
CA ILE A 57 19.01 -8.13 -11.98
C ILE A 57 19.36 -9.16 -10.91
N ASP A 58 20.46 -9.89 -11.14
CA ASP A 58 21.01 -10.78 -10.14
C ASP A 58 21.88 -10.00 -9.16
N ILE A 59 21.56 -10.10 -7.87
CA ILE A 59 22.22 -9.35 -6.80
C ILE A 59 22.72 -10.35 -5.74
N PRO A 60 23.98 -10.22 -5.27
CA PRO A 60 24.46 -11.01 -4.14
C PRO A 60 23.54 -10.91 -2.93
N THR A 61 23.26 -12.04 -2.30
CA THR A 61 22.24 -12.13 -1.23
C THR A 61 22.57 -11.25 -0.02
N GLY A 62 23.85 -11.09 0.33
CA GLY A 62 24.31 -10.19 1.37
C GLY A 62 23.96 -8.74 1.06
N PHE A 63 24.30 -8.30 -0.14
CA PHE A 63 24.03 -6.93 -0.60
C PHE A 63 22.52 -6.64 -0.70
N HIS A 64 21.72 -7.60 -1.17
CA HIS A 64 20.26 -7.46 -1.17
C HIS A 64 19.67 -7.22 0.23
N LYS A 65 20.21 -7.86 1.28
CA LYS A 65 19.76 -7.64 2.67
C LYS A 65 20.09 -6.22 3.14
N GLU A 66 21.27 -5.72 2.79
CA GLU A 66 21.70 -4.36 3.13
C GLU A 66 20.83 -3.32 2.42
N LEU A 67 20.61 -3.48 1.11
CA LEU A 67 19.70 -2.65 0.31
C LEU A 67 18.31 -2.61 0.93
N LYS A 68 17.73 -3.77 1.28
CA LYS A 68 16.40 -3.84 1.88
C LYS A 68 16.30 -3.10 3.22
N ARG A 69 17.37 -3.11 4.02
CA ARG A 69 17.43 -2.34 5.28
C ARG A 69 17.52 -0.84 5.00
N ALA A 70 18.39 -0.43 4.08
CA ALA A 70 18.56 0.97 3.69
C ALA A 70 17.26 1.58 3.14
N THR A 71 16.60 0.90 2.20
CA THR A 71 15.36 1.42 1.61
C THR A 71 14.22 1.50 2.62
N LYS A 72 14.15 0.56 3.58
CA LYS A 72 13.15 0.60 4.66
C LYS A 72 13.33 1.81 5.56
N MET A 73 14.56 2.18 5.92
CA MET A 73 14.83 3.36 6.74
C MET A 73 14.46 4.66 6.01
N MET A 74 14.61 4.70 4.69
CA MET A 74 14.28 5.85 3.86
C MET A 74 12.80 5.90 3.43
N GLY A 75 11.98 4.92 3.83
CA GLY A 75 10.58 4.83 3.41
C GLY A 75 10.40 4.57 1.91
N GLN A 76 11.40 4.02 1.23
CA GLN A 76 11.40 3.76 -0.20
C GLN A 76 11.28 2.27 -0.54
N THR A 77 10.77 1.98 -1.73
CA THR A 77 10.84 0.62 -2.32
C THR A 77 12.19 0.42 -3.00
N LEU A 78 12.62 -0.84 -3.19
CA LEU A 78 13.84 -1.15 -3.95
C LEU A 78 13.79 -0.56 -5.37
N LYS A 79 12.65 -0.68 -6.06
CA LYS A 79 12.45 -0.09 -7.39
C LYS A 79 12.63 1.43 -7.36
N GLY A 80 11.98 2.11 -6.42
CA GLY A 80 12.09 3.56 -6.28
C GLY A 80 13.52 4.01 -5.99
N TYR A 81 14.22 3.26 -5.14
CA TYR A 81 15.61 3.52 -4.81
C TYR A 81 16.55 3.37 -6.02
N PHE A 82 16.40 2.30 -6.82
CA PHE A 82 17.18 2.15 -8.05
C PHE A 82 16.92 3.26 -9.06
N LEU A 83 15.65 3.67 -9.24
CA LEU A 83 15.31 4.78 -10.13
C LEU A 83 15.89 6.10 -9.64
N TYR A 84 15.89 6.34 -8.32
CA TYR A 84 16.51 7.52 -7.72
C TYR A 84 18.02 7.56 -7.97
N LEU A 85 18.73 6.45 -7.73
CA LEU A 85 20.16 6.36 -7.98
C LEU A 85 20.50 6.54 -9.47
N ALA A 86 19.74 5.89 -10.37
CA ALA A 86 19.93 6.02 -11.81
C ALA A 86 19.75 7.48 -12.27
N ARG A 87 18.73 8.17 -11.74
CA ARG A 87 18.48 9.58 -12.03
C ARG A 87 19.66 10.46 -11.58
N GLN A 88 20.16 10.27 -10.36
CA GLN A 88 21.33 11.01 -9.86
C GLN A 88 22.57 10.79 -10.73
N ASP A 89 22.79 9.56 -11.19
CA ASP A 89 23.92 9.25 -12.06
C ASP A 89 23.80 9.94 -13.42
N ILE A 90 22.59 9.99 -14.00
CA ILE A 90 22.33 10.72 -15.25
C ILE A 90 22.56 12.23 -15.06
N GLU A 91 22.03 12.81 -13.98
CA GLU A 91 22.20 14.23 -13.65
C GLU A 91 23.70 14.58 -13.48
N ARG A 92 24.45 13.74 -12.75
CA ARG A 92 25.91 13.93 -12.58
C ARG A 92 26.69 13.81 -13.88
N LYS A 93 26.32 12.88 -14.77
CA LYS A 93 26.97 12.75 -16.09
C LYS A 93 26.69 13.95 -16.98
N LYS A 94 25.48 14.49 -16.92
CA LYS A 94 25.10 15.71 -17.62
C LYS A 94 25.90 16.93 -17.13
N GLU A 95 26.13 17.04 -15.82
CA GLU A 95 26.98 18.09 -15.23
C GLU A 95 28.44 17.99 -15.66
N ARG A 96 28.94 16.78 -15.94
CA ARG A 96 30.32 16.53 -16.41
C ARG A 96 30.50 16.68 -17.93
N GLY A 97 29.41 16.75 -18.70
CA GLY A 97 29.46 16.82 -20.16
C GLY A 97 29.74 15.47 -20.84
N ASP A 98 29.56 14.35 -20.12
CA ASP A 98 29.78 12.99 -20.65
C ASP A 98 28.56 12.45 -21.42
N LEU A 99 27.47 13.23 -21.49
CA LEU A 99 26.20 12.97 -22.17
C LEU A 99 25.72 14.25 -22.85
#